data_AF-A0AAV5Y3A8-F1
#
_entry.id   AF-A0AAV5Y3A8-F1
#
_cell.length_a   1.000
_cell.length_b   1.000
_cell.length_c   1.000
_cell.angle_alpha   90.00
_cell.angle_beta   90.00
_cell.angle_gamma   90.00
#
_symmetry.space_group_name_H-M   'P 1'
#
loop_
_entity.id
_entity.type
_entity.pdbx_description
1 polymer ?
#
loop_
_entity_poly.entity_id
_entity_poly.type
_entity_poly.pdbx_seq_one_letter_code
_entity_poly.pdbx_strand_id
1 'polypeptide(L)'
;MTESSEQERRARELEHLRAVYDSLQSPQRPPGRHRAKLAWAGAIGAALVFLAGKFKLLGLLAGVLKLKTLATMLLSIGVYAIEWGFPFALGFVLLILVHELGHALAMKKEGIPAGAPVFIPFVGAFIAMRGQPRDAYVEARVAMAGP
;
A
#
# COMPACT_ATOMS: atom_id res chain seq x y z
N MET A 1 -65.41 2.00 47.50
CA MET A 1 -64.85 0.91 46.67
C MET A 1 -63.66 1.47 45.88
N THR A 2 -62.67 2.03 46.58
CA THR A 2 -61.63 2.91 45.99
C THR A 2 -60.24 2.64 46.54
N GLU A 3 -60.12 2.13 47.77
CA GLU A 3 -58.80 1.87 48.38
C GLU A 3 -58.07 0.65 47.78
N SER A 4 -58.80 -0.43 47.44
CA SER A 4 -58.19 -1.65 46.88
C SER A 4 -57.57 -1.42 45.50
N SER A 5 -58.17 -0.59 44.65
CA SER A 5 -57.66 -0.32 43.30
C SER A 5 -56.44 0.62 43.30
N GLU A 6 -56.35 1.52 44.27
CA GLU A 6 -55.14 2.33 44.49
C GLU A 6 -53.98 1.47 45.00
N GLN A 7 -54.23 0.52 45.91
CA GLN A 7 -53.21 -0.40 46.39
C GLN A 7 -52.61 -1.25 45.26
N GLU A 8 -53.46 -1.77 44.37
CA GLU A 8 -52.99 -2.50 43.18
C GLU A 8 -52.20 -1.61 42.21
N ARG A 9 -52.62 -0.34 42.03
CA ARG A 9 -51.91 0.60 41.16
C ARG A 9 -50.52 0.93 41.72
N ARG A 10 -50.43 1.14 43.04
CA ARG A 10 -49.16 1.34 43.75
C ARG A 10 -48.27 0.10 43.70
N ALA A 11 -48.84 -1.10 43.82
CA ALA A 11 -48.07 -2.34 43.70
C ALA A 11 -47.42 -2.47 42.31
N ARG A 12 -48.17 -2.21 41.23
CA ARG A 12 -47.62 -2.20 39.86
C ARG A 12 -46.57 -1.11 39.66
N GLU A 13 -46.79 0.07 40.24
CA GLU A 13 -45.83 1.17 40.17
C GLU A 13 -44.52 0.82 40.89
N LEU A 14 -44.59 0.18 42.06
CA LEU A 14 -43.42 -0.30 42.79
C LEU A 14 -42.66 -1.40 42.03
N GLU A 15 -43.36 -2.32 41.38
CA GLU A 15 -42.74 -3.32 40.51
C GLU A 15 -42.02 -2.66 39.33
N HIS A 16 -42.65 -1.67 38.71
CA HIS A 16 -42.05 -0.93 37.59
C HIS A 16 -40.84 -0.11 38.03
N LEU A 17 -40.92 0.60 39.16
CA LEU A 17 -39.81 1.31 39.78
C LEU A 17 -38.65 0.39 40.12
N ARG A 18 -38.96 -0.82 40.63
CA ARG A 18 -37.94 -1.83 40.93
C ARG A 18 -37.28 -2.36 39.66
N ALA A 19 -38.04 -2.63 38.61
CA ALA A 19 -37.50 -3.05 37.32
C ALA A 19 -36.62 -1.96 36.68
N VAL A 20 -37.03 -0.69 36.77
CA VAL A 20 -36.22 0.45 36.30
C VAL A 20 -34.95 0.57 37.14
N TYR A 21 -35.05 0.48 38.46
CA TYR A 21 -33.89 0.54 39.35
C TYR A 21 -32.87 -0.58 39.05
N ASP A 22 -33.33 -1.81 38.87
CA ASP A 22 -32.47 -2.96 38.51
C ASP A 22 -31.80 -2.76 37.13
N SER A 23 -32.51 -2.14 36.18
CA SER A 23 -31.96 -1.82 34.85
C SER A 23 -30.84 -0.77 34.90
N LEU A 24 -30.94 0.20 35.83
CA LEU A 24 -29.92 1.23 36.04
C LEU A 24 -28.70 0.68 36.81
N GLN A 25 -28.91 -0.31 37.67
CA GLN A 25 -27.83 -0.97 38.39
C GLN A 25 -27.06 -1.98 37.55
N SER A 26 -27.59 -2.39 36.40
CA SER A 26 -26.90 -3.29 35.47
C SER A 26 -25.64 -2.60 34.93
N PRO A 27 -24.42 -2.97 35.36
CA PRO A 27 -23.22 -2.31 34.90
C PRO A 27 -23.07 -2.61 33.41
N GLN A 28 -22.92 -1.58 32.57
CA GLN A 28 -22.56 -1.78 31.17
C GLN A 28 -21.28 -2.62 31.13
N ARG A 29 -21.37 -3.89 30.71
CA ARG A 29 -20.20 -4.77 30.62
C ARG A 29 -19.22 -4.12 29.65
N PRO A 30 -17.99 -3.77 30.08
CA PRO A 30 -17.00 -3.26 29.15
C PRO A 30 -16.79 -4.31 28.05
N PRO A 31 -16.57 -3.89 26.79
CA PRO A 31 -16.33 -4.83 25.70
C PRO A 31 -15.21 -5.79 26.12
N GLY A 32 -15.49 -7.09 26.06
CA GLY A 32 -14.61 -8.11 26.63
C GLY A 32 -13.17 -7.94 26.17
N ARG A 33 -12.22 -8.02 27.11
CA ARG A 33 -10.76 -7.84 26.91
C ARG A 33 -10.21 -8.56 25.67
N HIS A 34 -10.83 -9.67 25.25
CA HIS A 34 -10.49 -10.40 24.03
C HIS A 34 -10.83 -9.65 22.72
N ARG A 35 -11.97 -8.96 22.63
CA ARG A 35 -12.34 -8.15 21.45
C ARG A 35 -11.43 -6.93 21.30
N ALA A 36 -11.04 -6.30 22.41
CA ALA A 36 -10.07 -5.20 22.40
C ALA A 36 -8.67 -5.65 21.96
N LYS A 37 -8.21 -6.83 22.42
CA LYS A 37 -6.93 -7.43 21.99
C LYS A 37 -6.91 -7.81 20.51
N LEU A 38 -8.01 -8.36 19.98
CA LEU A 38 -8.14 -8.69 18.55
C LEU A 38 -8.14 -7.44 17.67
N ALA A 39 -8.82 -6.37 18.09
CA ALA A 39 -8.80 -5.08 17.39
C ALA A 39 -7.40 -4.45 17.37
N TRP A 40 -6.68 -4.51 18.50
CA TRP A 40 -5.31 -4.02 18.59
C TRP A 40 -4.32 -4.84 17.76
N ALA A 41 -4.47 -6.16 17.73
CA ALA A 41 -3.66 -7.04 16.88
C ALA A 41 -3.90 -6.75 15.38
N GLY A 42 -5.15 -6.48 14.99
CA GLY A 42 -5.49 -6.06 13.62
C GLY A 42 -4.88 -4.71 13.24
N ALA A 43 -4.91 -3.73 14.15
CA ALA A 43 -4.31 -2.41 13.93
C ALA A 43 -2.77 -2.47 13.80
N ILE A 44 -2.10 -3.26 14.65
CA ILE A 44 -0.65 -3.50 14.56
C ILE A 44 -0.32 -4.21 13.24
N GLY A 45 -1.09 -5.23 12.86
CA GLY A 45 -0.91 -5.95 11.59
C GLY A 45 -1.03 -5.02 10.39
N ALA A 46 -2.06 -4.16 10.35
CA ALA A 46 -2.25 -3.19 9.29
C ALA A 46 -1.11 -2.15 9.23
N ALA A 47 -0.64 -1.66 10.38
CA ALA A 47 0.49 -0.74 10.46
C ALA A 47 1.79 -1.39 9.96
N LEU A 48 2.05 -2.64 10.33
CA LEU A 48 3.22 -3.39 9.84
C LEU A 48 3.17 -3.63 8.34
N VAL A 49 2.02 -4.00 7.78
CA VAL A 49 1.84 -4.18 6.33
C VAL A 49 2.03 -2.86 5.58
N PHE A 50 1.45 -1.76 6.08
CA PHE A 50 1.63 -0.43 5.50
C PHE A 50 3.10 0.03 5.52
N LEU A 51 3.76 -0.19 6.66
CA LEU A 51 5.16 0.19 6.84
C LEU A 51 6.08 -0.67 5.96
N ALA A 52 5.87 -1.98 5.91
CA ALA A 52 6.60 -2.89 5.03
C ALA A 52 6.38 -2.54 3.55
N GLY A 53 5.18 -2.15 3.15
CA GLY A 53 4.88 -1.65 1.80
C GLY A 53 5.72 -0.41 1.45
N LYS A 54 5.77 0.57 2.36
CA LYS A 54 6.60 1.78 2.19
C LYS A 54 8.10 1.46 2.10
N PHE A 55 8.62 0.58 2.95
CA PHE A 55 10.04 0.21 2.92
C PHE A 55 10.41 -0.59 1.67
N LYS A 56 9.52 -1.45 1.15
CA LYS A 56 9.75 -2.19 -0.09
C LYS A 56 9.77 -1.26 -1.31
N LEU A 57 8.90 -0.24 -1.32
CA LEU A 57 8.93 0.82 -2.32
C LEU A 57 10.22 1.63 -2.22
N LEU A 58 10.66 2.03 -1.02
CA LEU A 58 11.92 2.73 -0.82
C LEU A 58 13.13 1.92 -1.28
N GLY A 59 13.15 0.60 -1.01
CA GLY A 59 14.23 -0.28 -1.45
C GLY A 59 14.30 -0.43 -2.97
N LEU A 60 13.14 -0.50 -3.64
CA LEU A 60 13.05 -0.47 -5.11
C LEU A 60 13.56 0.88 -5.64
N LEU A 61 13.07 1.99 -5.05
CA LEU A 61 13.45 3.34 -5.44
C LEU A 61 14.94 3.59 -5.22
N ALA A 62 15.53 3.13 -4.11
CA ALA A 62 16.95 3.24 -3.83
C ALA A 62 17.82 2.39 -4.78
N GLY A 63 17.34 1.22 -5.21
CA GLY A 63 18.03 0.42 -6.22
C GLY A 63 18.09 1.09 -7.60
N VAL A 64 17.05 1.89 -7.93
CA VAL A 64 16.85 2.59 -9.20
C VAL A 64 17.46 4.00 -9.19
N LEU A 65 17.40 4.71 -8.06
CA LEU A 65 17.90 6.08 -7.84
C LEU A 65 19.42 6.12 -7.62
N LYS A 66 20.19 5.44 -8.46
CA LYS A 66 21.62 5.80 -8.56
C LYS A 66 21.68 7.24 -9.08
N LEU A 67 22.59 8.06 -8.54
CA LEU A 67 22.77 9.48 -8.93
C LEU A 67 22.78 9.69 -10.45
N LYS A 68 23.40 8.76 -11.18
CA LYS A 68 23.46 8.78 -12.66
C LYS A 68 22.08 8.60 -13.30
N THR A 69 21.29 7.62 -12.86
CA THR A 69 19.93 7.37 -13.35
C THR A 69 19.05 8.59 -13.10
N LEU A 70 19.08 9.13 -11.88
CA LEU A 70 18.30 10.32 -11.53
C LEU A 70 18.70 11.52 -12.40
N ALA A 71 20.00 11.76 -12.60
CA ALA A 71 20.47 12.84 -13.45
C ALA A 71 19.97 12.70 -14.90
N THR A 72 20.09 11.51 -15.49
CA THR A 72 19.62 11.26 -16.87
C THR A 72 18.10 11.33 -17.01
N MET A 73 17.37 10.92 -15.97
CA MET A 73 15.92 10.97 -15.93
C MET A 73 15.43 12.41 -15.82
N LEU A 74 16.01 13.21 -14.92
CA LEU A 74 15.69 14.64 -14.79
C LEU A 74 16.03 15.42 -16.06
N LEU A 75 17.16 15.11 -16.70
CA LEU A 75 17.50 15.68 -18.01
C LEU A 75 16.42 15.37 -19.05
N SER A 76 15.97 14.12 -19.12
CA SER A 76 14.92 13.70 -20.05
C SER A 76 13.58 14.37 -19.75
N ILE A 77 13.20 14.48 -18.48
CA ILE A 77 12.00 15.24 -18.07
C ILE A 77 12.13 16.70 -18.51
N GLY A 78 13.28 17.34 -18.30
CA GLY A 78 13.52 18.73 -18.70
C GLY A 78 13.36 18.93 -20.20
N VAL A 79 14.00 18.08 -21.01
CA VAL A 79 13.91 18.15 -22.47
C VAL A 79 12.47 17.94 -22.96
N TYR A 80 11.79 16.91 -22.45
CA TYR A 80 10.40 16.62 -22.84
C TYR A 80 9.41 17.67 -22.33
N ALA A 81 9.69 18.31 -21.18
CA ALA A 81 8.82 19.34 -20.64
C ALA A 81 8.89 20.63 -21.47
N ILE A 82 10.05 20.93 -22.06
CA ILE A 82 10.23 22.07 -22.97
C ILE A 82 9.44 21.83 -24.27
N GLU A 83 9.51 20.62 -24.83
CA GLU A 83 8.90 20.31 -26.13
C GLU A 83 7.38 20.07 -26.04
N TRP A 84 6.93 19.30 -25.04
CA TRP A 84 5.55 18.80 -24.94
C TRP A 84 4.82 19.18 -23.65
N GLY A 85 5.49 19.91 -22.76
CA GLY A 85 4.93 20.31 -21.48
C GLY A 85 5.17 19.30 -20.35
N PHE A 86 5.15 19.82 -19.12
CA PHE A 86 5.46 19.07 -17.90
C PHE A 86 4.60 17.81 -17.65
N PRO A 87 3.26 17.82 -17.81
CA PRO A 87 2.45 16.63 -17.50
C PRO A 87 2.74 15.48 -18.47
N PHE A 88 2.99 15.79 -19.74
CA PHE A 88 3.40 14.78 -20.73
C PHE A 88 4.78 14.21 -20.39
N ALA A 89 5.75 15.07 -20.13
CA ALA A 89 7.11 14.66 -19.80
C ALA A 89 7.15 13.70 -18.60
N LEU A 90 6.42 14.02 -17.54
CA LEU A 90 6.36 13.20 -16.35
C LEU A 90 5.68 11.85 -16.63
N GLY A 91 4.53 11.85 -17.31
CA GLY A 91 3.81 10.63 -17.66
C GLY A 91 4.63 9.70 -18.56
N PHE A 92 5.28 10.28 -19.58
CA PHE A 92 6.10 9.54 -20.54
C PHE A 92 7.34 8.92 -19.92
N VAL A 93 8.09 9.70 -19.11
CA VAL A 93 9.27 9.18 -18.40
C VAL A 93 8.89 8.13 -17.38
N LEU A 94 7.76 8.28 -16.68
CA LEU A 94 7.26 7.29 -15.74
C LEU A 94 6.85 5.99 -16.44
N LEU A 95 6.21 6.08 -17.60
CA LEU A 95 5.86 4.92 -18.41
C LEU A 95 7.11 4.14 -18.83
N ILE A 96 8.14 4.83 -19.34
CA ILE A 96 9.44 4.23 -19.68
C ILE A 96 10.09 3.61 -18.44
N LEU A 97 10.01 4.28 -17.28
CA LEU A 97 10.55 3.74 -16.04
C LEU A 97 9.87 2.40 -15.67
N VAL A 98 8.55 2.32 -15.77
CA VAL A 98 7.80 1.07 -15.50
C VAL A 98 8.19 -0.02 -16.51
N HIS A 99 8.34 0.34 -17.78
CA HIS A 99 8.80 -0.57 -18.83
C HIS A 99 10.18 -1.18 -18.49
N GLU A 100 11.16 -0.35 -18.17
CA GLU A 100 12.50 -0.81 -17.79
C GLU A 100 12.50 -1.63 -16.49
N LEU A 101 11.65 -1.28 -15.53
CA LEU A 101 11.48 -2.08 -14.31
C LEU A 101 10.96 -3.48 -14.61
N GLY A 102 10.14 -3.66 -15.64
CA GLY A 102 9.71 -4.97 -16.12
C GLY A 102 10.90 -5.86 -16.51
N HIS A 103 11.80 -5.32 -17.35
CA HIS A 103 13.06 -5.99 -17.69
C HIS A 103 13.93 -6.28 -16.45
N ALA A 104 14.05 -5.31 -15.53
CA ALA A 104 14.82 -5.48 -14.28
C ALA A 104 14.29 -6.63 -13.41
N LEU A 105 12.97 -6.73 -13.30
CA LEU A 105 12.32 -7.77 -12.52
C LEU A 105 12.50 -9.15 -13.15
N ALA A 106 12.44 -9.25 -14.48
CA ALA A 106 12.72 -10.50 -15.19
C ALA A 106 14.18 -10.93 -15.00
N MET A 107 15.14 -10.02 -15.19
CA MET A 107 16.56 -10.30 -14.94
C MET A 107 16.79 -10.77 -13.49
N LYS A 108 16.16 -10.11 -12.52
CA LYS A 108 16.25 -10.51 -11.11
C LYS A 108 15.68 -11.91 -10.86
N LYS A 109 14.58 -12.28 -11.51
CA LYS A 109 13.99 -13.63 -11.40
C LYS A 109 14.90 -14.70 -12.00
N GLU A 110 15.62 -14.37 -13.06
CA GLU A 110 16.54 -15.27 -13.76
C GLU A 110 17.96 -15.24 -13.15
N GLY A 111 18.17 -14.49 -12.07
CA GLY A 111 19.46 -14.37 -11.37
C GLY A 111 20.51 -13.56 -12.13
N ILE A 112 20.12 -12.81 -13.15
CA ILE A 112 21.01 -11.98 -13.97
C ILE A 112 21.18 -10.61 -13.27
N PRO A 113 22.43 -10.17 -13.01
CA PRO A 113 22.67 -8.88 -12.39
C PRO A 113 22.27 -7.74 -13.35
N ALA A 114 21.20 -7.03 -12.99
CA ALA A 114 20.75 -5.84 -13.69
C ALA A 114 21.53 -4.59 -13.25
N GLY A 115 21.89 -3.75 -14.22
CA GLY A 115 22.48 -2.44 -14.03
C GLY A 115 21.46 -1.40 -13.57
N ALA A 116 21.88 -0.14 -13.54
CA ALA A 116 20.96 0.96 -13.30
C ALA A 116 20.32 1.40 -14.64
N PRO A 117 19.03 1.80 -14.65
CA PRO A 117 18.42 2.37 -15.84
C PRO A 117 19.13 3.66 -16.26
N VAL A 118 19.26 3.88 -17.56
CA VAL A 118 19.80 5.12 -18.14
C VAL A 118 18.78 5.67 -19.11
N PHE A 119 18.42 6.95 -18.96
CA PHE A 119 17.46 7.62 -19.84
C PHE A 119 18.19 8.47 -20.88
N ILE A 120 17.79 8.34 -22.14
CA ILE A 120 18.29 9.16 -23.24
C ILE A 120 17.09 9.87 -23.86
N PRO A 121 17.07 11.22 -23.84
CA PRO A 121 16.00 11.99 -24.47
C PRO A 121 15.84 11.59 -25.94
N PHE A 122 14.59 11.48 -26.39
CA PHE A 122 14.15 11.09 -27.75
C PHE A 122 14.44 9.65 -28.18
N VAL A 123 15.22 8.88 -27.41
CA VAL A 123 15.54 7.48 -27.72
C VAL A 123 14.76 6.52 -26.82
N GLY A 124 14.74 6.78 -25.51
CA GLY A 124 14.10 5.90 -24.52
C GLY A 124 14.97 5.69 -23.29
N ALA A 125 14.80 4.57 -22.61
CA ALA A 125 15.71 4.14 -21.55
C ALA A 125 16.17 2.71 -21.82
N PHE A 126 17.21 2.29 -21.10
CA PHE A 126 17.64 0.90 -21.09
C PHE A 126 18.29 0.56 -19.76
N ILE A 127 18.25 -0.73 -19.40
CA ILE A 127 19.01 -1.29 -18.28
C ILE A 127 20.17 -2.13 -18.82
N ALA A 128 21.38 -1.86 -18.31
CA ALA A 128 22.54 -2.68 -18.65
C ALA A 128 22.42 -4.08 -18.05
N MET A 129 22.49 -5.12 -18.88
CA MET A 129 22.55 -6.51 -18.43
C MET A 129 24.02 -6.89 -18.16
N ARG A 130 24.39 -7.15 -16.90
CA ARG A 130 25.80 -7.40 -16.49
C ARG A 130 26.17 -8.88 -16.42
N GLY A 131 25.36 -9.75 -16.99
CA GLY A 131 25.61 -11.19 -17.06
C GLY A 131 25.08 -11.75 -18.38
N GLN A 132 25.62 -12.89 -18.79
CA GLN A 132 25.18 -13.56 -20.01
C GLN A 132 23.91 -14.38 -19.74
N PRO A 133 22.86 -14.26 -20.56
CA PRO A 133 21.70 -15.14 -20.47
C PRO A 133 22.12 -16.60 -20.57
N ARG A 134 21.46 -17.49 -19.82
CA ARG A 134 21.78 -18.92 -19.82
C ARG A 134 21.44 -19.58 -21.16
N ASP A 135 20.38 -19.10 -21.81
CA ASP A 135 19.90 -19.56 -23.10
C ASP A 135 19.04 -18.46 -23.77
N ALA A 136 18.68 -18.68 -25.04
CA ALA A 136 17.85 -17.76 -25.82
C ALA A 136 16.42 -17.61 -25.27
N TYR A 137 15.93 -18.60 -24.51
CA TYR A 137 14.60 -18.54 -23.91
C TYR A 137 14.55 -17.52 -22.77
N VAL A 138 15.58 -17.52 -21.90
CA VAL A 138 15.76 -16.53 -20.83
C VAL A 138 15.91 -15.13 -21.43
N GLU A 139 16.67 -14.98 -22.50
CA GLU A 139 16.83 -13.70 -23.21
C GLU A 139 15.49 -13.18 -23.76
N ALA A 140 14.73 -14.03 -24.46
CA ALA A 140 13.41 -13.67 -24.97
C ALA A 140 12.44 -13.30 -23.84
N ARG A 141 12.48 -14.03 -22.72
CA ARG A 141 11.63 -13.76 -21.56
C ARG A 141 11.96 -12.40 -20.93
N VAL A 142 13.24 -12.05 -20.83
CA VAL A 142 13.66 -10.73 -20.35
C VAL A 142 13.22 -9.65 -21.33
N ALA A 143 13.41 -9.84 -22.64
CA ALA A 143 13.02 -8.89 -23.67
C ALA A 143 11.50 -8.65 -23.75
N MET A 144 10.68 -9.65 -23.42
CA MET A 144 9.21 -9.49 -23.37
C MET A 144 8.68 -8.92 -22.06
N ALA A 145 9.51 -8.73 -21.02
CA ALA A 145 9.03 -8.39 -19.69
C ALA A 145 8.75 -6.90 -19.46
N GLY A 146 9.21 -6.03 -20.35
CA GLY A 146 9.00 -4.57 -20.26
C GLY A 146 7.60 -4.11 -20.68
N PRO A 147 7.08 -4.54 -21.84
CA PRO A 147 5.68 -4.34 -22.25
C PRO A 147 4.69 -5.14 -21.39
#